data_AF-A0A2V7RQY1-F1
#
_entry.id   AF-A0A2V7RQY1-F1
#
_cell.length_a   1.000
_cell.length_b   1.000
_cell.length_c   1.000
_cell.angle_alpha   90.00
_cell.angle_beta   90.00
_cell.angle_gamma   90.00
#
_symmetry.space_group_name_H-M   'P 1'
#
loop_
_entity.id
_entity.type
_entity.pdbx_description
1 polymer ?
#
loop_
_entity_poly.entity_id
_entity_poly.type
_entity_poly.pdbx_seq_one_letter_code
_entity_poly.pdbx_strand_id
1 'polypeptide(L)'
;MAELLVPLASATTWNAHVDNAHASWHAWGSRSVEALASAGSALGRPDLLRAARSEADGLWTQFLLAGHPAATVAPNGDIAWYPQIAYGVGPMVEGFLALRDATGEERYATLGGLAAGWFLGANDADRPMYDAHTGRGYDGIDGPGRVNRNAGAESTIETLLALQRVASDPDAAEATVVRPLGTHTLSLAAVPASREFAGPDGGTLLLRRDSTGAPVVDRRSVAAITLTYWPAANPTEVRLATRLVERWNSEHPDITVRVQPLPAGRSSEEVLLAAIVAHATPDVCSNVSSALLARLVRAGGVVRLDDRAATAARLGERATPAMLASLRLRDGGIYAFPWKTNPELLMYNVDLLRAAGVTPPRTQRELLDAFRRLRRDADGDGRADHWAMWAALKTTWYERFYDFYPLYLASSNGRTLVSHDSVLFENDAATAALDVLRRGFAGGLLPRANFSDGRDPFTDGTVAMKIIGPWFIRELEQIKSPGLHYDVVPVPAADGVPDEQRYAFADLRSMAIFSTTRHPDAAARFVAYLTSPAADELLIEEASQLPYRRSLARDARFTRALARWPTLSTYARYVGRTRDIDIDPDVVEIFDALSEAYEAGAIYGTMPVRQAVANAAAETRRIIRAR
;
A
#
# COMPACT_ATOMS: atom_id res chain seq x y z
N MET A 1 -50.65 -17.31 9.25
CA MET A 1 -50.30 -15.89 9.04
C MET A 1 -50.16 -15.49 7.56
N ALA A 2 -50.79 -16.23 6.62
CA ALA A 2 -50.76 -15.93 5.18
C ALA A 2 -52.08 -15.33 4.65
N GLU A 3 -53.04 -15.01 5.53
CA GLU A 3 -54.39 -14.52 5.17
C GLU A 3 -54.73 -13.13 5.73
N LEU A 4 -53.74 -12.38 6.25
CA LEU A 4 -53.95 -10.99 6.71
C LEU A 4 -53.43 -9.93 5.73
N LEU A 5 -52.92 -10.33 4.57
CA LEU A 5 -52.63 -9.41 3.47
C LEU A 5 -53.92 -9.17 2.71
N VAL A 6 -54.71 -8.19 3.16
CA VAL A 6 -55.60 -7.44 2.25
C VAL A 6 -54.76 -7.16 1.00
N PRO A 7 -55.25 -7.44 -0.22
CA PRO A 7 -54.47 -7.12 -1.40
C PRO A 7 -54.15 -5.63 -1.31
N LEU A 8 -52.86 -5.29 -1.28
CA LEU A 8 -52.34 -3.96 -1.57
C LEU A 8 -52.81 -3.63 -3.00
N ALA A 9 -54.08 -3.28 -3.13
CA ALA A 9 -54.74 -2.97 -4.37
C ALA A 9 -54.19 -1.62 -4.79
N SER A 10 -53.34 -1.64 -5.82
CA SER A 10 -52.97 -0.53 -6.70
C SER A 10 -52.72 0.83 -6.03
N ALA A 11 -51.44 1.22 -5.99
CA ALA A 11 -50.95 2.60 -6.05
C ALA A 11 -51.98 3.69 -5.68
N THR A 12 -51.99 4.05 -4.40
CA THR A 12 -52.72 5.24 -3.93
C THR A 12 -51.92 6.50 -4.23
N THR A 13 -52.51 7.67 -3.97
CA THR A 13 -51.96 9.02 -4.19
C THR A 13 -50.43 9.08 -4.10
N TRP A 14 -49.78 9.52 -5.19
CA TRP A 14 -48.31 9.64 -5.31
C TRP A 14 -47.51 8.32 -5.33
N ASN A 15 -48.18 7.20 -5.60
CA ASN A 15 -47.62 5.83 -5.62
C ASN A 15 -47.10 5.33 -4.26
N ALA A 16 -47.58 5.91 -3.16
CA ALA A 16 -47.21 5.52 -1.80
C ALA A 16 -47.96 4.26 -1.33
N HIS A 17 -47.34 3.49 -0.42
CA HIS A 17 -48.05 2.46 0.33
C HIS A 17 -48.69 3.11 1.56
N VAL A 18 -50.02 3.02 1.67
CA VAL A 18 -50.81 3.58 2.77
C VAL A 18 -51.93 2.62 3.17
N ASP A 19 -52.41 2.72 4.40
CA ASP A 19 -53.44 1.83 4.95
C ASP A 19 -54.79 1.94 4.22
N ASN A 20 -55.15 3.13 3.71
CA ASN A 20 -56.34 3.36 2.88
C ASN A 20 -56.20 4.64 2.04
N ALA A 21 -57.06 4.81 1.02
CA ALA A 21 -57.00 5.91 0.05
C ALA A 21 -57.15 7.34 0.64
N HIS A 22 -57.52 7.48 1.91
CA HIS A 22 -57.63 8.77 2.62
C HIS A 22 -56.57 8.96 3.70
N ALA A 23 -55.66 7.99 3.89
CA ALA A 23 -54.59 8.07 4.86
C ALA A 23 -53.44 8.96 4.37
N SER A 24 -52.81 9.67 5.30
CA SER A 24 -51.56 10.38 5.03
C SER A 24 -50.40 9.39 5.09
N TRP A 25 -49.46 9.49 4.15
CA TRP A 25 -48.20 8.78 4.25
C TRP A 25 -47.32 9.43 5.33
N HIS A 26 -46.55 8.63 6.07
CA HIS A 26 -45.54 9.14 7.01
C HIS A 26 -44.23 8.37 6.88
N ALA A 27 -43.12 9.06 7.12
CA ALA A 27 -41.79 8.46 7.01
C ALA A 27 -41.47 7.46 8.12
N TRP A 28 -42.09 7.59 9.30
CA TRP A 28 -41.79 6.76 10.47
C TRP A 28 -41.94 5.27 10.17
N GLY A 29 -40.81 4.55 10.11
CA GLY A 29 -40.79 3.10 9.93
C GLY A 29 -41.31 2.62 8.58
N SER A 30 -41.23 3.46 7.53
CA SER A 30 -41.71 3.16 6.16
C SER A 30 -40.83 2.10 5.45
N ARG A 31 -40.82 0.88 5.97
CA ARG A 31 -40.03 -0.27 5.49
C ARG A 31 -40.79 -1.16 4.49
N SER A 32 -41.90 -0.68 3.95
CA SER A 32 -42.71 -1.35 2.92
C SER A 32 -41.87 -1.78 1.72
N VAL A 33 -41.06 -0.87 1.18
CA VAL A 33 -40.20 -1.12 0.02
C VAL A 33 -39.15 -2.19 0.33
N GLU A 34 -38.47 -2.10 1.47
CA GLU A 34 -37.48 -3.09 1.94
C GLU A 34 -38.10 -4.48 2.03
N ALA A 35 -39.24 -4.59 2.70
CA ALA A 35 -39.96 -5.85 2.91
C ALA A 35 -40.46 -6.45 1.59
N LEU A 36 -41.06 -5.63 0.72
CA LEU A 36 -41.59 -6.07 -0.57
C LEU A 36 -40.49 -6.46 -1.56
N ALA A 37 -39.37 -5.74 -1.59
CA ALA A 37 -38.21 -6.07 -2.42
C ALA A 37 -37.59 -7.39 -1.98
N SER A 38 -37.35 -7.56 -0.67
CA SER A 38 -36.78 -8.76 -0.09
C SER A 38 -37.69 -9.98 -0.28
N ALA A 39 -38.99 -9.85 0.00
CA ALA A 39 -39.97 -10.92 -0.20
C ALA A 39 -40.17 -11.26 -1.69
N GLY A 40 -40.20 -10.25 -2.56
CA GLY A 40 -40.30 -10.44 -4.00
C GLY A 40 -39.15 -11.25 -4.57
N SER A 41 -37.92 -10.95 -4.13
CA SER A 41 -36.72 -11.68 -4.51
C SER A 41 -36.71 -13.10 -3.94
N ALA A 42 -36.90 -13.25 -2.62
CA ALA A 42 -36.87 -14.55 -1.93
C ALA A 42 -37.97 -15.52 -2.38
N LEU A 43 -39.17 -15.01 -2.75
CA LEU A 43 -40.31 -15.84 -3.15
C LEU A 43 -40.51 -15.94 -4.67
N GLY A 44 -39.66 -15.29 -5.48
CA GLY A 44 -39.83 -15.23 -6.93
C GLY A 44 -41.14 -14.56 -7.35
N ARG A 45 -41.57 -13.52 -6.63
CA ARG A 45 -42.87 -12.83 -6.81
C ARG A 45 -42.68 -11.46 -7.48
N PRO A 46 -42.76 -11.38 -8.83
CA PRO A 46 -42.51 -10.13 -9.55
C PRO A 46 -43.55 -9.03 -9.29
N ASP A 47 -44.73 -9.38 -8.80
CA ASP A 47 -45.75 -8.43 -8.38
C ASP A 47 -45.35 -7.67 -7.10
N LEU A 48 -44.67 -8.32 -6.14
CA LEU A 48 -44.14 -7.65 -4.95
C LEU A 48 -42.98 -6.72 -5.32
N LEU A 49 -42.12 -7.12 -6.26
CA LEU A 49 -41.08 -6.25 -6.81
C LEU A 49 -41.68 -5.03 -7.51
N ARG A 50 -42.75 -5.21 -8.30
CA ARG A 50 -43.46 -4.08 -8.92
C ARG A 50 -44.05 -3.13 -7.88
N ALA A 51 -44.62 -3.67 -6.79
CA ALA A 51 -45.13 -2.85 -5.69
C ALA A 51 -44.01 -2.04 -5.02
N ALA A 52 -42.88 -2.68 -4.67
CA ALA A 52 -41.71 -2.01 -4.10
C ALA A 52 -41.20 -0.87 -5.00
N ARG A 53 -41.09 -1.12 -6.31
CA ARG A 53 -40.71 -0.10 -7.29
C ARG A 53 -41.68 1.07 -7.36
N SER A 54 -42.98 0.82 -7.26
CA SER A 54 -44.01 1.85 -7.36
C SER A 54 -43.77 3.00 -6.38
N GLU A 55 -43.47 2.69 -5.11
CA GLU A 55 -43.21 3.71 -4.09
C GLU A 55 -41.80 4.32 -4.22
N ALA A 56 -40.78 3.51 -4.48
CA ALA A 56 -39.40 3.96 -4.62
C ALA A 56 -39.21 4.91 -5.83
N ASP A 57 -39.69 4.50 -7.01
CA ASP A 57 -39.63 5.28 -8.25
C ASP A 57 -40.61 6.47 -8.21
N GLY A 58 -41.67 6.36 -7.41
CA GLY A 58 -42.69 7.39 -7.22
C GLY A 58 -42.36 8.38 -6.11
N LEU A 59 -42.96 8.18 -4.93
CA LEU A 59 -42.93 9.13 -3.82
C LEU A 59 -41.50 9.43 -3.34
N TRP A 60 -40.67 8.41 -3.13
CA TRP A 60 -39.33 8.61 -2.55
C TRP A 60 -38.38 9.33 -3.51
N THR A 61 -38.44 9.00 -4.81
CA THR A 61 -37.72 9.74 -5.85
C THR A 61 -38.13 11.21 -5.88
N GLN A 62 -39.41 11.54 -5.62
CA GLN A 62 -39.83 12.94 -5.51
C GLN A 62 -39.21 13.67 -4.34
N PHE A 63 -38.92 13.01 -3.21
CA PHE A 63 -38.17 13.62 -2.11
C PHE A 63 -36.72 13.94 -2.51
N LEU A 64 -36.05 13.02 -3.21
CA LEU A 64 -34.71 13.28 -3.75
C LEU A 64 -34.73 14.44 -4.77
N LEU A 65 -35.73 14.48 -5.66
CA LEU A 65 -35.95 15.61 -6.58
C LEU A 65 -36.40 16.90 -5.90
N ALA A 66 -36.94 16.85 -4.67
CA ALA A 66 -37.19 18.01 -3.83
C ALA A 66 -35.91 18.50 -3.13
N GLY A 67 -34.92 17.61 -3.00
CA GLY A 67 -33.64 17.83 -2.33
C GLY A 67 -33.65 17.51 -0.84
N HIS A 68 -34.74 16.96 -0.30
CA HIS A 68 -34.91 16.72 1.13
C HIS A 68 -36.03 15.72 1.42
N PRO A 69 -35.92 14.90 2.49
CA PRO A 69 -36.97 13.97 2.89
C PRO A 69 -38.15 14.71 3.55
N ALA A 70 -39.35 14.15 3.42
CA ALA A 70 -40.56 14.66 4.09
C ALA A 70 -40.91 13.85 5.35
N ALA A 71 -41.61 14.48 6.28
CA ALA A 71 -42.19 13.81 7.45
C ALA A 71 -43.50 13.11 7.10
N THR A 72 -44.43 13.84 6.48
CA THR A 72 -45.73 13.32 6.05
C THR A 72 -46.20 13.90 4.72
N VAL A 73 -47.05 13.15 4.02
CA VAL A 73 -47.72 13.58 2.79
C VAL A 73 -49.21 13.28 2.90
N ALA A 74 -50.03 14.32 2.83
CA ALA A 74 -51.48 14.21 2.87
C ALA A 74 -52.06 13.73 1.52
N PRO A 75 -53.30 13.17 1.49
CA PRO A 75 -53.93 12.72 0.24
C PRO A 75 -54.08 13.80 -0.82
N ASN A 76 -54.14 15.08 -0.43
CA ASN A 76 -54.21 16.21 -1.36
C ASN A 76 -52.83 16.64 -1.92
N GLY A 77 -51.74 16.02 -1.47
CA GLY A 77 -50.36 16.35 -1.88
C GLY A 77 -49.67 17.41 -1.02
N ASP A 78 -50.31 17.88 0.05
CA ASP A 78 -49.66 18.76 1.01
C ASP A 78 -48.57 17.99 1.78
N ILE A 79 -47.39 18.60 1.89
CA ILE A 79 -46.22 17.99 2.51
C ILE A 79 -45.93 18.69 3.84
N ALA A 80 -45.77 17.90 4.90
CA ALA A 80 -45.06 18.36 6.08
C ALA A 80 -43.59 17.89 5.98
N TRP A 81 -42.66 18.84 5.83
CA TRP A 81 -41.24 18.53 5.68
C TRP A 81 -40.56 18.13 6.99
N TYR A 82 -41.05 18.64 8.12
CA TYR A 82 -40.46 18.42 9.43
C TYR A 82 -41.43 17.74 10.40
N PRO A 83 -40.93 16.96 11.36
CA PRO A 83 -39.50 16.65 11.57
C PRO A 83 -38.97 15.66 10.52
N GLN A 84 -37.76 15.91 10.00
CA GLN A 84 -37.00 14.90 9.25
C GLN A 84 -36.32 14.01 10.27
N ILE A 85 -36.56 12.70 10.23
CA ILE A 85 -36.16 11.78 11.30
C ILE A 85 -35.25 10.67 10.78
N ALA A 86 -34.25 10.28 11.57
CA ALA A 86 -33.30 9.22 11.21
C ALA A 86 -34.01 7.90 10.86
N TYR A 87 -35.03 7.53 11.65
CA TYR A 87 -35.87 6.34 11.43
C TYR A 87 -37.00 6.55 10.39
N GLY A 88 -36.95 7.65 9.64
CA GLY A 88 -37.67 7.83 8.38
C GLY A 88 -36.73 7.79 7.17
N VAL A 89 -35.50 8.30 7.31
CA VAL A 89 -34.46 8.27 6.26
C VAL A 89 -33.83 6.89 6.12
N GLY A 90 -33.51 6.22 7.23
CA GLY A 90 -32.93 4.87 7.25
C GLY A 90 -33.74 3.86 6.42
N PRO A 91 -35.07 3.74 6.62
CA PRO A 91 -35.93 2.89 5.80
C PRO A 91 -35.89 3.18 4.30
N MET A 92 -35.73 4.45 3.89
CA MET A 92 -35.58 4.80 2.48
C MET A 92 -34.26 4.27 1.91
N VAL A 93 -33.16 4.43 2.66
CA VAL A 93 -31.84 3.90 2.27
C VAL A 93 -31.89 2.38 2.13
N GLU A 94 -32.39 1.69 3.15
CA GLU A 94 -32.51 0.22 3.14
C GLU A 94 -33.46 -0.27 2.04
N GLY A 95 -34.58 0.42 1.81
CA GLY A 95 -35.52 0.06 0.76
C GLY A 95 -34.94 0.21 -0.65
N PHE A 96 -34.19 1.29 -0.92
CA PHE A 96 -33.47 1.43 -2.18
C PHE A 96 -32.39 0.34 -2.34
N LEU A 97 -31.63 0.03 -1.29
CA LEU A 97 -30.57 -0.97 -1.38
C LEU A 97 -31.11 -2.41 -1.44
N ALA A 98 -32.28 -2.69 -0.86
CA ALA A 98 -33.00 -3.94 -1.06
C ALA A 98 -33.50 -4.09 -2.51
N LEU A 99 -33.94 -2.99 -3.15
CA LEU A 99 -34.27 -2.99 -4.58
C LEU A 99 -33.03 -3.20 -5.45
N ARG A 100 -31.89 -2.62 -5.09
CA ARG A 100 -30.59 -2.90 -5.75
C ARG A 100 -30.27 -4.39 -5.69
N ASP A 101 -30.35 -5.02 -4.52
CA ASP A 101 -30.09 -6.47 -4.38
C ASP A 101 -31.05 -7.32 -5.20
N ALA A 102 -32.35 -6.99 -5.14
CA ALA A 102 -33.39 -7.79 -5.78
C ALA A 102 -33.40 -7.67 -7.31
N THR A 103 -32.84 -6.59 -7.88
CA THR A 103 -33.01 -6.25 -9.29
C THR A 103 -31.71 -6.09 -10.06
N GLY A 104 -30.59 -5.85 -9.37
CA GLY A 104 -29.30 -5.53 -9.97
C GLY A 104 -29.20 -4.10 -10.54
N GLU A 105 -30.24 -3.27 -10.46
CA GLU A 105 -30.23 -1.94 -11.11
C GLU A 105 -29.42 -0.90 -10.31
N GLU A 106 -28.36 -0.39 -10.93
CA GLU A 106 -27.42 0.59 -10.36
C GLU A 106 -28.08 1.89 -9.89
N ARG A 107 -29.21 2.26 -10.49
CA ARG A 107 -29.95 3.47 -10.12
C ARG A 107 -30.36 3.43 -8.64
N TYR A 108 -30.74 2.28 -8.10
CA TYR A 108 -31.20 2.19 -6.72
C TYR A 108 -30.06 2.32 -5.72
N ALA A 109 -28.86 1.83 -6.05
CA ALA A 109 -27.68 2.12 -5.25
C ALA A 109 -27.44 3.62 -5.16
N THR A 110 -27.50 4.31 -6.31
CA THR A 110 -27.32 5.76 -6.36
C THR A 110 -28.41 6.51 -5.57
N LEU A 111 -29.69 6.14 -5.71
CA LEU A 111 -30.81 6.75 -4.96
C LEU A 111 -30.68 6.52 -3.44
N GLY A 112 -30.25 5.31 -3.03
CA GLY A 112 -29.95 4.99 -1.63
C GLY A 112 -28.81 5.82 -1.07
N GLY A 113 -27.74 6.02 -1.84
CA GLY A 113 -26.63 6.89 -1.49
C GLY A 113 -27.04 8.36 -1.36
N LEU A 114 -27.84 8.88 -2.29
CA LEU A 114 -28.40 10.24 -2.22
C LEU A 114 -29.24 10.43 -0.95
N ALA A 115 -30.08 9.45 -0.60
CA ALA A 115 -30.86 9.48 0.63
C ALA A 115 -29.96 9.45 1.88
N ALA A 116 -28.92 8.62 1.88
CA ALA A 116 -28.00 8.48 3.00
C ALA A 116 -27.07 9.69 3.19
N GLY A 117 -26.86 10.49 2.14
CA GLY A 117 -26.17 11.79 2.26
C GLY A 117 -26.78 12.70 3.32
N TRP A 118 -28.08 12.54 3.62
CA TRP A 118 -28.73 13.22 4.74
C TRP A 118 -28.02 12.98 6.07
N PHE A 119 -27.53 11.77 6.34
CA PHE A 119 -26.79 11.47 7.58
C PHE A 119 -25.43 12.18 7.64
N LEU A 120 -24.82 12.47 6.49
CA LEU A 120 -23.50 13.07 6.37
C LEU A 120 -23.53 14.60 6.19
N GLY A 121 -24.72 15.21 6.26
CA GLY A 121 -24.89 16.66 6.20
C GLY A 121 -25.36 17.21 4.86
N ALA A 122 -25.70 16.35 3.88
CA ALA A 122 -26.49 16.75 2.71
C ALA A 122 -27.98 16.84 3.10
N ASN A 123 -28.31 17.73 4.04
CA ASN A 123 -29.63 17.92 4.62
C ASN A 123 -29.92 19.41 4.87
N ASP A 124 -31.14 19.73 5.25
CA ASP A 124 -31.64 21.10 5.46
C ASP A 124 -30.96 21.86 6.60
N ALA A 125 -30.25 21.17 7.48
CA ALA A 125 -29.47 21.79 8.53
C ALA A 125 -28.02 22.08 8.11
N ASP A 126 -27.56 21.52 6.99
CA ASP A 126 -26.16 21.47 6.59
C ASP A 126 -25.25 20.98 7.73
N ARG A 127 -25.71 19.92 8.43
CA ARG A 127 -25.01 19.35 9.59
C ARG A 127 -25.03 17.83 9.54
N PRO A 128 -23.90 17.16 9.84
CA PRO A 128 -23.90 15.72 10.01
C PRO A 128 -24.91 15.30 11.10
N MET A 129 -25.71 14.29 10.78
CA MET A 129 -26.61 13.62 11.72
C MET A 129 -25.97 12.38 12.35
N TYR A 130 -24.82 11.95 11.80
CA TYR A 130 -23.94 10.94 12.36
C TYR A 130 -22.69 11.57 13.00
N ASP A 131 -22.41 11.22 14.25
CA ASP A 131 -21.18 11.56 14.93
C ASP A 131 -20.19 10.40 14.84
N ALA A 132 -19.20 10.52 13.95
CA ALA A 132 -18.19 9.50 13.72
C ALA A 132 -17.25 9.25 14.92
N HIS A 133 -17.17 10.17 15.88
CA HIS A 133 -16.35 9.97 17.08
C HIS A 133 -17.05 9.09 18.11
N THR A 134 -18.37 9.25 18.25
CA THR A 134 -19.16 8.55 19.28
C THR A 134 -20.02 7.41 18.74
N GLY A 135 -20.19 7.33 17.43
CA GLY A 135 -21.08 6.38 16.77
C GLY A 135 -22.57 6.74 16.89
N ARG A 136 -22.92 7.92 17.41
CA ARG A 136 -24.30 8.33 17.66
C ARG A 136 -24.99 8.81 16.38
N GLY A 137 -26.24 8.39 16.19
CA GLY A 137 -27.16 8.97 15.21
C GLY A 137 -28.13 9.92 15.92
N TYR A 138 -28.24 11.15 15.44
CA TYR A 138 -29.17 12.14 15.98
C TYR A 138 -30.60 11.91 15.48
N ASP A 139 -31.59 12.20 16.33
CA ASP A 139 -33.01 11.91 16.09
C ASP A 139 -33.53 12.53 14.81
N GLY A 140 -33.16 13.78 14.51
CA GLY A 140 -33.72 14.45 13.36
C GLY A 140 -33.42 15.93 13.22
N ILE A 141 -34.09 16.54 12.27
CA ILE A 141 -34.10 17.98 11.99
C ILE A 141 -35.54 18.45 12.17
N ASP A 142 -35.73 19.41 13.07
CA ASP A 142 -37.07 19.92 13.44
C ASP A 142 -37.48 21.15 12.62
N GLY A 143 -36.56 21.70 11.82
CA GLY A 143 -36.75 22.87 10.99
C GLY A 143 -35.46 23.28 10.30
N PRO A 144 -35.49 24.25 9.37
CA PRO A 144 -34.29 24.67 8.64
C PRO A 144 -33.18 25.09 9.62
N GLY A 145 -32.01 24.45 9.56
CA GLY A 145 -30.90 24.72 10.49
C GLY A 145 -31.08 24.21 11.93
N ARG A 146 -32.20 23.57 12.29
CA ARG A 146 -32.50 23.13 13.67
C ARG A 146 -32.39 21.61 13.83
N VAL A 147 -31.22 21.16 14.28
CA VAL A 147 -30.93 19.74 14.57
C VAL A 147 -31.43 19.37 15.98
N ASN A 148 -32.22 18.30 16.07
CA ASN A 148 -32.50 17.59 17.31
C ASN A 148 -31.35 16.61 17.60
N ARG A 149 -30.50 16.95 18.58
CA ARG A 149 -29.30 16.17 18.93
C ARG A 149 -29.54 15.05 19.94
N ASN A 150 -30.78 14.77 20.29
CA ASN A 150 -31.10 13.54 21.01
C ASN A 150 -30.65 12.34 20.17
N ALA A 151 -30.21 11.27 20.83
CA ALA A 151 -29.68 10.08 20.17
C ALA A 151 -30.23 8.84 20.88
N GLY A 152 -31.49 8.53 20.58
CA GLY A 152 -32.14 7.29 21.02
C GLY A 152 -31.58 6.05 20.33
N ALA A 153 -32.01 4.87 20.80
CA ALA A 153 -31.61 3.60 20.18
C ALA A 153 -32.06 3.52 18.71
N GLU A 154 -33.28 3.97 18.42
CA GLU A 154 -33.88 3.92 17.08
C GLU A 154 -33.10 4.76 16.08
N SER A 155 -32.83 6.03 16.40
CA SER A 155 -32.08 6.95 15.52
C SER A 155 -30.63 6.51 15.32
N THR A 156 -29.99 5.98 16.37
CA THR A 156 -28.62 5.45 16.28
C THR A 156 -28.56 4.19 15.42
N ILE A 157 -29.45 3.22 15.65
CA ILE A 157 -29.48 1.96 14.88
C ILE A 157 -29.77 2.23 13.41
N GLU A 158 -30.77 3.04 13.10
CA GLU A 158 -31.14 3.36 11.70
C GLU A 158 -30.01 4.09 10.97
N THR A 159 -29.33 5.02 11.64
CA THR A 159 -28.15 5.69 11.08
C THR A 159 -27.03 4.70 10.78
N LEU A 160 -26.71 3.81 11.73
CA LEU A 160 -25.62 2.85 11.58
C LEU A 160 -25.93 1.79 10.51
N LEU A 161 -27.16 1.26 10.48
CA LEU A 161 -27.58 0.32 9.44
C LEU A 161 -27.49 0.96 8.06
N ALA A 162 -28.09 2.14 7.88
CA ALA A 162 -28.06 2.85 6.60
C ALA A 162 -26.63 3.14 6.13
N LEU A 163 -25.75 3.64 7.02
CA LEU A 163 -24.36 3.93 6.65
C LEU A 163 -23.52 2.66 6.39
N GLN A 164 -23.75 1.58 7.14
CA GLN A 164 -23.11 0.28 6.86
C GLN A 164 -23.58 -0.30 5.53
N ARG A 165 -24.88 -0.23 5.27
CA ARG A 165 -25.48 -0.73 4.03
C ARG A 165 -24.94 0.04 2.83
N VAL A 166 -24.86 1.36 2.92
CA VAL A 166 -24.28 2.19 1.87
C VAL A 166 -22.78 1.97 1.71
N ALA A 167 -22.04 1.80 2.81
CA ALA A 167 -20.62 1.46 2.73
C ALA A 167 -20.35 0.12 2.04
N SER A 168 -21.34 -0.79 2.03
CA SER A 168 -21.25 -2.10 1.36
C SER A 168 -21.56 -2.06 -0.15
N ASP A 169 -22.14 -0.97 -0.68
CA ASP A 169 -22.40 -0.79 -2.12
C ASP A 169 -21.62 0.43 -2.66
N PRO A 170 -20.62 0.24 -3.55
CA PRO A 170 -19.77 1.32 -4.04
C PRO A 170 -20.51 2.47 -4.74
N ASP A 171 -21.56 2.16 -5.51
CA ASP A 171 -22.36 3.15 -6.22
C ASP A 171 -23.19 3.99 -5.24
N ALA A 172 -23.65 3.36 -4.15
CA ALA A 172 -24.32 4.06 -3.06
C ALA A 172 -23.35 4.94 -2.28
N ALA A 173 -22.16 4.43 -1.94
CA ALA A 173 -21.15 5.18 -1.19
C ALA A 173 -20.73 6.46 -1.91
N GLU A 174 -20.50 6.40 -3.22
CA GLU A 174 -20.15 7.56 -4.06
C GLU A 174 -21.23 8.64 -4.03
N ALA A 175 -22.50 8.25 -4.04
CA ALA A 175 -23.62 9.18 -4.03
C ALA A 175 -23.89 9.84 -2.65
N THR A 176 -23.26 9.39 -1.55
CA THR A 176 -23.45 10.00 -0.22
C THR A 176 -22.85 11.38 -0.06
N VAL A 177 -21.85 11.71 -0.88
CA VAL A 177 -21.09 12.96 -0.77
C VAL A 177 -21.59 14.04 -1.74
N VAL A 178 -22.54 13.73 -2.63
CA VAL A 178 -23.12 14.71 -3.53
C VAL A 178 -24.29 15.44 -2.89
N ARG A 179 -24.48 16.71 -3.25
CA ARG A 179 -25.47 17.61 -2.65
C ARG A 179 -26.43 18.15 -3.69
N PRO A 180 -27.74 18.22 -3.41
CA PRO A 180 -28.71 18.79 -4.35
C PRO A 180 -28.39 20.26 -4.63
N LEU A 181 -28.44 20.65 -5.90
CA LEU A 181 -28.35 22.04 -6.33
C LEU A 181 -29.73 22.69 -6.42
N GLY A 182 -29.78 23.99 -6.15
CA GLY A 182 -30.99 24.80 -6.20
C GLY A 182 -31.80 24.79 -4.89
N THR A 183 -32.93 25.51 -4.90
CA THR A 183 -33.78 25.67 -3.72
C THR A 183 -34.67 24.45 -3.48
N HIS A 184 -34.87 24.10 -2.22
CA HIS A 184 -35.85 23.10 -1.80
C HIS A 184 -37.28 23.55 -2.15
N THR A 185 -38.13 22.60 -2.54
CA THR A 185 -39.51 22.85 -2.93
C THR A 185 -40.47 22.61 -1.78
N LEU A 186 -41.59 23.34 -1.74
CA LEU A 186 -42.54 23.30 -0.61
C LEU A 186 -43.75 22.37 -0.80
N SER A 187 -44.00 21.86 -2.02
CA SER A 187 -45.14 21.00 -2.38
C SER A 187 -44.74 19.99 -3.47
N LEU A 188 -45.41 18.83 -3.55
CA LEU A 188 -45.18 17.83 -4.60
C LEU A 188 -45.45 18.40 -6.00
N ALA A 189 -46.40 19.33 -6.13
CA ALA A 189 -46.69 20.01 -7.39
C ALA A 189 -45.54 20.92 -7.86
N ALA A 190 -44.65 21.33 -6.96
CA ALA A 190 -43.51 22.19 -7.25
C ALA A 190 -42.19 21.42 -7.43
N VAL A 191 -42.19 20.09 -7.22
CA VAL A 191 -40.98 19.25 -7.38
C VAL A 191 -40.56 19.25 -8.85
N PRO A 192 -39.30 19.62 -9.18
CA PRO A 192 -38.85 19.70 -10.56
C PRO A 192 -38.83 18.32 -11.24
N ALA A 193 -38.92 18.33 -12.57
CA ALA A 193 -38.80 17.11 -13.38
C ALA A 193 -37.39 16.48 -13.32
N SER A 194 -36.38 17.30 -12.99
CA SER A 194 -35.00 16.90 -12.82
C SER A 194 -34.28 17.74 -11.77
N ARG A 195 -33.28 17.18 -11.11
CA ARG A 195 -32.41 17.87 -10.17
C ARG A 195 -30.95 17.49 -10.40
N GLU A 196 -30.09 18.49 -10.44
CA GLU A 196 -28.64 18.30 -10.43
C GLU A 196 -28.11 18.21 -8.99
N PHE A 197 -27.06 17.42 -8.81
CA PHE A 197 -26.34 17.23 -7.57
C PHE A 197 -24.86 17.48 -7.82
N ALA A 198 -24.19 18.19 -6.92
CA ALA A 198 -22.76 18.47 -7.01
C ALA A 198 -21.98 17.67 -5.97
N GLY A 199 -20.93 17.00 -6.40
CA GLY A 199 -19.93 16.37 -5.52
C GLY A 199 -18.86 17.35 -5.06
N PRO A 200 -18.10 17.02 -4.00
CA PRO A 200 -17.02 17.85 -3.48
C PRO A 200 -15.88 18.08 -4.49
N ASP A 201 -15.72 17.17 -5.44
CA ASP A 201 -14.64 17.20 -6.45
C ASP A 201 -15.07 17.90 -7.75
N GLY A 202 -16.16 18.67 -7.73
CA GLY A 202 -16.71 19.38 -8.89
C GLY A 202 -17.51 18.51 -9.87
N GLY A 203 -17.65 17.21 -9.58
CA GLY A 203 -18.47 16.29 -10.37
C GLY A 203 -19.97 16.59 -10.25
N THR A 204 -20.77 16.33 -11.30
CA THR A 204 -22.23 16.48 -11.23
C THR A 204 -23.01 15.21 -11.56
N LEU A 205 -24.14 15.04 -10.90
CA LEU A 205 -25.12 13.98 -11.16
C LEU A 205 -26.47 14.62 -11.47
N LEU A 206 -27.13 14.19 -12.53
CA LEU A 206 -28.48 14.62 -12.88
C LEU A 206 -29.47 13.49 -12.60
N LEU A 207 -30.38 13.70 -11.65
CA LEU A 207 -31.55 12.84 -11.44
C LEU A 207 -32.73 13.41 -12.22
N ARG A 208 -33.43 12.60 -13.01
CA ARG A 208 -34.65 13.00 -13.73
C ARG A 208 -35.63 11.84 -13.81
N ARG A 209 -36.90 12.12 -14.12
CA ARG A 209 -37.87 11.07 -14.48
C ARG A 209 -37.94 10.90 -16.00
N ASP A 210 -38.06 9.66 -16.47
CA ASP A 210 -38.32 9.36 -17.88
C ASP A 210 -39.82 9.44 -18.24
N SER A 211 -40.16 9.11 -19.49
CA SER A 211 -41.55 9.13 -19.98
C SER A 211 -42.47 8.11 -19.29
N THR A 212 -41.90 7.13 -18.58
CA THR A 212 -42.64 6.13 -17.79
C THR A 212 -42.75 6.53 -16.31
N GLY A 213 -42.10 7.63 -15.92
CA GLY A 213 -42.02 8.11 -14.55
C GLY A 213 -40.89 7.49 -13.73
N ALA A 214 -40.07 6.60 -14.32
CA ALA A 214 -38.96 5.94 -13.62
C ALA A 214 -37.77 6.90 -13.46
N PRO A 215 -37.01 6.80 -12.35
CA PRO A 215 -35.82 7.61 -12.13
C PRO A 215 -34.70 7.20 -13.10
N VAL A 216 -34.10 8.19 -13.74
CA VAL A 216 -32.89 8.08 -14.54
C VAL A 216 -31.81 8.94 -13.91
N VAL A 217 -30.64 8.34 -13.71
CA VAL A 217 -29.46 8.97 -13.12
C VAL A 217 -28.41 9.13 -14.22
N ASP A 218 -28.20 10.35 -14.70
CA ASP A 218 -27.15 10.67 -15.66
C ASP A 218 -25.95 11.27 -14.91
N ARG A 219 -24.81 10.57 -14.84
CA ARG A 219 -23.56 11.15 -14.31
C ARG A 219 -22.96 12.09 -15.37
N ARG A 220 -22.95 13.40 -15.10
CA ARG A 220 -22.43 14.42 -16.02
C ARG A 220 -21.12 14.97 -15.44
N SER A 221 -20.02 14.69 -16.14
CA SER A 221 -18.61 14.85 -15.75
C SER A 221 -18.03 13.64 -15.02
N VAL A 222 -17.05 12.98 -15.66
CA VAL A 222 -16.23 11.93 -15.05
C VAL A 222 -15.37 12.61 -13.98
N ALA A 223 -15.62 12.30 -12.71
CA ALA A 223 -14.73 12.68 -11.62
C ALA A 223 -13.31 12.23 -11.95
N ALA A 224 -12.32 13.09 -11.72
CA ALA A 224 -10.92 12.68 -11.78
C ALA A 224 -10.74 11.55 -10.75
N ILE A 225 -10.34 10.36 -11.21
CA ILE A 225 -10.02 9.23 -10.32
C ILE A 225 -8.98 9.74 -9.32
N THR A 226 -9.27 9.67 -8.03
CA THR A 226 -8.29 10.05 -7.00
C THR A 226 -7.60 8.81 -6.45
N LEU A 227 -6.28 8.74 -6.57
CA LEU A 227 -5.44 7.69 -5.99
C LEU A 227 -4.65 8.23 -4.79
N THR A 228 -4.51 7.41 -3.75
CA THR A 228 -3.60 7.64 -2.63
C THR A 228 -2.28 6.90 -2.84
N TYR A 229 -1.17 7.61 -2.77
CA TYR A 229 0.17 7.07 -2.97
C TYR A 229 1.05 7.25 -1.73
N TRP A 230 1.59 6.15 -1.20
CA TRP A 230 2.56 6.13 -0.11
C TRP A 230 4.00 5.87 -0.58
N PRO A 231 4.87 6.90 -0.61
CA PRO A 231 6.31 6.69 -0.67
C PRO A 231 6.88 6.31 0.70
N ALA A 232 8.14 5.85 0.73
CA ALA A 232 8.87 5.71 1.98
C ALA A 232 8.89 7.05 2.75
N ALA A 233 8.85 6.97 4.08
CA ALA A 233 8.79 8.16 4.95
C ALA A 233 10.10 8.98 4.98
N ASN A 234 11.14 8.61 4.20
CA ASN A 234 12.39 9.35 4.19
C ASN A 234 12.26 10.64 3.35
N PRO A 235 12.86 11.76 3.79
CA PRO A 235 12.68 13.06 3.13
C PRO A 235 13.06 13.09 1.64
N THR A 236 14.03 12.27 1.23
CA THR A 236 14.50 12.23 -0.16
C THR A 236 13.45 11.60 -1.08
N GLU A 237 12.87 10.47 -0.68
CA GLU A 237 11.84 9.81 -1.47
C GLU A 237 10.49 10.53 -1.42
N VAL A 238 10.16 11.20 -0.31
CA VAL A 238 8.97 12.09 -0.25
C VAL A 238 9.09 13.24 -1.25
N ARG A 239 10.27 13.88 -1.35
CA ARG A 239 10.50 14.96 -2.34
C ARG A 239 10.39 14.44 -3.78
N LEU A 240 11.06 13.31 -4.08
CA LEU A 240 10.97 12.67 -5.39
C LEU A 240 9.53 12.33 -5.76
N ALA A 241 8.78 11.71 -4.83
CA ALA A 241 7.38 11.35 -5.01
C ALA A 241 6.49 12.56 -5.27
N THR A 242 6.67 13.63 -4.50
CA THR A 242 5.90 14.88 -4.65
C THR A 242 6.10 15.47 -6.05
N ARG A 243 7.35 15.57 -6.51
CA ARG A 243 7.69 16.11 -7.84
C ARG A 243 7.13 15.26 -8.97
N LEU A 244 7.19 13.93 -8.85
CA LEU A 244 6.61 13.01 -9.83
C LEU A 244 5.08 13.12 -9.88
N VAL A 245 4.43 13.26 -8.72
CA VAL A 245 2.97 13.42 -8.67
C VAL A 245 2.50 14.77 -9.18
N GLU A 246 3.19 15.87 -8.89
CA GLU A 246 2.89 17.19 -9.47
C GLU A 246 2.90 17.13 -11.00
N ARG A 247 3.94 16.50 -11.57
CA ARG A 247 4.02 16.31 -13.02
C ARG A 247 2.89 15.42 -13.54
N TRP A 248 2.65 14.26 -12.90
CA TRP A 248 1.55 13.37 -13.28
C TRP A 248 0.20 14.09 -13.29
N ASN A 249 -0.15 14.78 -12.19
CA ASN A 249 -1.44 15.47 -12.05
C ASN A 249 -1.62 16.58 -13.10
N SER A 250 -0.53 17.21 -13.58
CA SER A 250 -0.59 18.19 -14.66
C SER A 250 -0.80 17.56 -16.04
N GLU A 251 -0.34 16.33 -16.26
CA GLU A 251 -0.38 15.61 -17.54
C GLU A 251 -1.60 14.67 -17.64
N HIS A 252 -2.24 14.34 -16.52
CA HIS A 252 -3.33 13.36 -16.40
C HIS A 252 -4.54 13.92 -15.63
N PRO A 253 -5.31 14.86 -16.20
CA PRO A 253 -6.46 15.45 -15.52
C PRO A 253 -7.59 14.44 -15.23
N ASP A 254 -7.57 13.25 -15.86
CA ASP A 254 -8.46 12.13 -15.60
C ASP A 254 -8.13 11.36 -14.32
N ILE A 255 -6.90 11.47 -13.80
CA ILE A 255 -6.42 10.74 -12.60
C ILE A 255 -5.58 11.68 -11.73
N THR A 256 -6.14 12.12 -10.60
CA THR A 256 -5.42 12.86 -9.57
C THR A 256 -4.77 11.91 -8.57
N VAL A 257 -3.51 12.13 -8.22
CA VAL A 257 -2.79 11.38 -7.18
C VAL A 257 -2.51 12.28 -5.99
N ARG A 258 -2.78 11.78 -4.78
CA ARG A 258 -2.44 12.40 -3.49
C ARG A 258 -1.27 11.66 -2.86
N VAL A 259 -0.16 12.37 -2.65
CA VAL A 259 1.00 11.83 -1.92
C VAL A 259 0.76 11.94 -0.43
N GLN A 260 0.95 10.83 0.29
CA GLN A 260 0.97 10.80 1.74
C GLN A 260 2.16 9.94 2.17
N PRO A 261 3.18 10.49 2.85
CA PRO A 261 4.28 9.68 3.35
C PRO A 261 3.75 8.51 4.20
N LEU A 262 4.39 7.34 4.07
CA LEU A 262 4.03 6.17 4.87
C LEU A 262 4.00 6.56 6.37
N PRO A 263 2.91 6.27 7.10
CA PRO A 263 2.76 6.69 8.50
C PRO A 263 3.93 6.24 9.39
N ALA A 264 4.27 7.03 10.40
CA ALA A 264 5.31 6.67 11.35
C ALA A 264 4.90 5.41 12.13
N GLY A 265 5.83 4.46 12.26
CA GLY A 265 5.68 3.22 13.02
C GLY A 265 7.04 2.63 13.36
N ARG A 266 7.07 1.44 13.99
CA ARG A 266 8.37 0.77 14.28
C ARG A 266 9.05 0.30 13.00
N SER A 267 8.27 -0.11 12.00
CA SER A 267 8.73 -0.46 10.66
C SER A 267 7.66 -0.13 9.61
N SER A 268 8.06 -0.01 8.34
CA SER A 268 7.10 0.17 7.25
C SER A 268 6.20 -1.07 7.09
N GLU A 269 6.76 -2.24 7.36
CA GLU A 269 6.11 -3.54 7.30
C GLU A 269 4.95 -3.65 8.30
N GLU A 270 5.17 -3.25 9.56
CA GLU A 270 4.10 -3.24 10.57
C GLU A 270 2.95 -2.31 10.19
N VAL A 271 3.27 -1.11 9.70
CA VAL A 271 2.26 -0.12 9.28
C VAL A 271 1.42 -0.65 8.12
N LEU A 272 2.05 -1.27 7.11
CA LEU A 272 1.34 -1.82 5.96
C LEU A 272 0.48 -3.04 6.31
N LEU A 273 0.96 -3.93 7.19
CA LEU A 273 0.16 -5.06 7.68
C LEU A 273 -1.05 -4.59 8.50
N ALA A 274 -0.86 -3.60 9.38
CA ALA A 274 -1.95 -3.01 10.16
C ALA A 274 -2.98 -2.31 9.26
N ALA A 275 -2.52 -1.58 8.23
CA ALA A 275 -3.38 -0.91 7.27
C ALA A 275 -4.25 -1.90 6.49
N ILE A 276 -3.73 -3.09 6.13
CA ILE A 276 -4.52 -4.14 5.46
C ILE A 276 -5.64 -4.63 6.36
N VAL A 277 -5.32 -4.97 7.61
CA VAL A 277 -6.31 -5.45 8.59
C VAL A 277 -7.38 -4.38 8.85
N ALA A 278 -6.99 -3.11 8.85
CA ALA A 278 -7.91 -1.98 9.01
C ALA A 278 -8.64 -1.57 7.73
N HIS A 279 -8.40 -2.23 6.59
CA HIS A 279 -8.88 -1.82 5.27
C HIS A 279 -8.58 -0.33 4.93
N ALA A 280 -7.44 0.17 5.40
CA ALA A 280 -6.99 1.56 5.30
C ALA A 280 -5.67 1.70 4.53
N THR A 281 -5.40 0.79 3.60
CA THR A 281 -4.22 0.83 2.71
C THR A 281 -4.32 1.94 1.65
N PRO A 282 -3.18 2.43 1.15
CA PRO A 282 -3.16 3.31 -0.02
C PRO A 282 -3.54 2.53 -1.28
N ASP A 283 -3.79 3.23 -2.40
CA ASP A 283 -3.91 2.57 -3.70
C ASP A 283 -2.57 2.02 -4.16
N VAL A 284 -1.49 2.80 -3.97
CA VAL A 284 -0.11 2.45 -4.36
C VAL A 284 0.86 2.69 -3.22
N CYS A 285 1.78 1.76 -2.97
CA CYS A 285 2.96 1.98 -2.12
C CYS A 285 4.23 1.60 -2.88
N SER A 286 5.28 2.43 -2.81
CA SER A 286 6.57 2.17 -3.47
C SER A 286 7.62 1.51 -2.56
N ASN A 287 7.33 1.33 -1.27
CA ASN A 287 8.29 0.82 -0.28
C ASN A 287 8.02 -0.62 0.17
N VAL A 288 7.63 -1.51 -0.74
CA VAL A 288 7.38 -2.93 -0.41
C VAL A 288 8.65 -3.75 -0.57
N SER A 289 9.12 -4.35 0.53
CA SER A 289 10.24 -5.31 0.55
C SER A 289 9.82 -6.72 0.12
N SER A 290 10.79 -7.54 -0.29
CA SER A 290 10.57 -8.97 -0.56
C SER A 290 10.06 -9.74 0.68
N ALA A 291 10.55 -9.39 1.88
CA ALA A 291 10.07 -9.98 3.14
C ALA A 291 8.59 -9.70 3.40
N LEU A 292 8.14 -8.48 3.12
CA LEU A 292 6.75 -8.10 3.29
C LEU A 292 5.85 -8.71 2.21
N LEU A 293 6.31 -8.71 0.96
CA LEU A 293 5.50 -9.07 -0.20
C LEU A 293 4.86 -10.46 -0.07
N ALA A 294 5.61 -11.46 0.40
CA ALA A 294 5.09 -12.81 0.60
C ALA A 294 3.90 -12.83 1.57
N ARG A 295 3.98 -12.04 2.65
CA ARG A 295 2.91 -11.89 3.64
C ARG A 295 1.70 -11.14 3.07
N LEU A 296 1.94 -10.10 2.25
CA LEU A 296 0.85 -9.36 1.59
C LEU A 296 0.06 -10.24 0.62
N VAL A 297 0.77 -11.03 -0.21
CA VAL A 297 0.13 -11.93 -1.18
C VAL A 297 -0.66 -13.02 -0.46
N ARG A 298 -0.09 -13.62 0.59
CA ARG A 298 -0.79 -14.61 1.43
C ARG A 298 -2.06 -14.05 2.05
N ALA A 299 -2.04 -12.78 2.45
CA ALA A 299 -3.20 -12.08 3.01
C ALA A 299 -4.21 -11.62 1.93
N GLY A 300 -3.94 -11.82 0.64
CA GLY A 300 -4.77 -11.29 -0.45
C GLY A 300 -4.76 -9.75 -0.52
N GLY A 301 -3.75 -9.10 0.06
CA GLY A 301 -3.68 -7.65 0.26
C GLY A 301 -3.20 -6.86 -0.97
N VAL A 302 -2.73 -7.52 -2.02
CA VAL A 302 -2.16 -6.89 -3.22
C VAL A 302 -2.65 -7.57 -4.49
N VAL A 303 -2.75 -6.81 -5.58
CA VAL A 303 -3.18 -7.33 -6.88
C VAL A 303 -1.99 -7.85 -7.70
N ARG A 304 -2.27 -8.80 -8.59
CA ARG A 304 -1.32 -9.27 -9.60
C ARG A 304 -1.07 -8.18 -10.64
N LEU A 305 0.17 -8.05 -11.12
CA LEU A 305 0.63 -6.94 -11.97
C LEU A 305 1.11 -7.39 -13.36
N ASP A 306 1.40 -8.67 -13.55
CA ASP A 306 1.80 -9.24 -14.85
C ASP A 306 0.62 -9.53 -15.80
N ASP A 307 -0.62 -9.32 -15.35
CA ASP A 307 -1.85 -9.43 -16.15
C ASP A 307 -2.54 -8.06 -16.43
N ARG A 308 -2.06 -6.99 -15.80
CA ARG A 308 -2.57 -5.62 -15.99
C ARG A 308 -1.88 -4.95 -17.18
N ALA A 309 -2.65 -4.44 -18.14
CA ALA A 309 -2.13 -3.97 -19.43
C ALA A 309 -0.95 -2.97 -19.31
N ALA A 310 -1.07 -1.96 -18.44
CA ALA A 310 -0.05 -0.91 -18.30
C ALA A 310 1.28 -1.42 -17.71
N THR A 311 1.23 -2.29 -16.70
CA THR A 311 2.43 -2.86 -16.06
C THR A 311 3.00 -4.02 -16.88
N ALA A 312 2.16 -4.92 -17.39
CA ALA A 312 2.58 -6.04 -18.23
C ALA A 312 3.39 -5.57 -19.45
N ALA A 313 2.96 -4.50 -20.11
CA ALA A 313 3.67 -3.90 -21.24
C ALA A 313 5.08 -3.39 -20.89
N ARG A 314 5.34 -3.08 -19.60
CA ARG A 314 6.61 -2.49 -19.13
C ARG A 314 7.57 -3.51 -18.54
N LEU A 315 7.13 -4.70 -18.16
CA LEU A 315 7.99 -5.72 -17.53
C LEU A 315 9.21 -6.07 -18.39
N GLY A 316 9.03 -6.20 -19.70
CA GLY A 316 10.12 -6.49 -20.64
C GLY A 316 11.10 -5.32 -20.84
N GLU A 317 10.65 -4.07 -20.66
CA GLU A 317 11.53 -2.90 -20.60
C GLU A 317 12.28 -2.83 -19.27
N ARG A 318 11.66 -3.36 -18.20
CA ARG A 318 12.16 -3.28 -16.83
C ARG A 318 13.25 -4.30 -16.58
N ALA A 319 13.03 -5.57 -16.89
CA ALA A 319 13.91 -6.64 -16.45
C ALA A 319 14.16 -7.69 -17.53
N THR A 320 15.29 -8.39 -17.44
CA THR A 320 15.54 -9.58 -18.26
C THR A 320 14.68 -10.75 -17.75
N PRO A 321 14.48 -11.82 -18.54
CA PRO A 321 13.77 -13.01 -18.05
C PRO A 321 14.38 -13.59 -16.75
N ALA A 322 15.71 -13.59 -16.62
CA ALA A 322 16.40 -14.07 -15.42
C ALA A 322 16.16 -13.17 -14.19
N MET A 323 16.08 -11.85 -14.39
CA MET A 323 15.70 -10.89 -13.36
C MET A 323 14.22 -11.05 -12.95
N LEU A 324 13.31 -11.18 -13.93
CA LEU A 324 11.89 -11.41 -13.64
C LEU A 324 11.64 -12.72 -12.90
N ALA A 325 12.43 -13.77 -13.19
CA ALA A 325 12.31 -15.05 -12.51
C ALA A 325 12.53 -14.95 -10.99
N SER A 326 13.37 -14.02 -10.51
CA SER A 326 13.56 -13.82 -9.06
C SER A 326 12.44 -13.05 -8.37
N LEU A 327 11.48 -12.50 -9.13
CA LEU A 327 10.35 -11.73 -8.60
C LEU A 327 9.03 -12.52 -8.61
N ARG A 328 9.03 -13.71 -9.20
CA ARG A 328 7.84 -14.56 -9.30
C ARG A 328 7.61 -15.29 -7.98
N LEU A 329 6.37 -15.27 -7.50
CA LEU A 329 5.93 -16.11 -6.38
C LEU A 329 5.62 -17.55 -6.84
N ARG A 330 5.22 -18.41 -5.88
CA ARG A 330 4.95 -19.84 -6.11
C ARG A 330 3.91 -20.11 -7.20
N ASP A 331 2.95 -19.20 -7.39
CA ASP A 331 1.91 -19.27 -8.43
C ASP A 331 2.38 -18.75 -9.81
N GLY A 332 3.64 -18.32 -9.90
CA GLY A 332 4.25 -17.74 -11.10
C GLY A 332 3.92 -16.27 -11.35
N GLY A 333 3.11 -15.63 -10.50
CA GLY A 333 2.69 -14.24 -10.64
C GLY A 333 3.69 -13.23 -10.10
N ILE A 334 3.59 -11.99 -10.60
CA ILE A 334 4.34 -10.83 -10.10
C ILE A 334 3.34 -9.88 -9.43
N TYR A 335 3.48 -9.72 -8.11
CA TYR A 335 2.54 -8.95 -7.29
C TYR A 335 3.10 -7.60 -6.81
N ALA A 336 4.37 -7.33 -7.10
CA ALA A 336 4.96 -6.02 -6.93
C ALA A 336 5.85 -5.68 -8.13
N PHE A 337 5.67 -4.49 -8.67
CA PHE A 337 6.41 -4.03 -9.84
C PHE A 337 7.80 -3.56 -9.36
N PRO A 338 8.90 -4.11 -9.90
CA PRO A 338 10.22 -3.82 -9.38
C PRO A 338 10.59 -2.36 -9.61
N TRP A 339 10.88 -1.63 -8.53
CA TRP A 339 11.21 -0.22 -8.59
C TRP A 339 12.72 0.00 -8.50
N LYS A 340 13.34 -0.30 -7.37
CA LYS A 340 14.76 0.00 -7.17
C LYS A 340 15.52 -1.20 -6.66
N THR A 341 16.79 -1.19 -6.97
CA THR A 341 17.77 -2.16 -6.52
C THR A 341 19.00 -1.44 -6.07
N ASN A 342 19.47 -1.77 -4.89
CA ASN A 342 20.61 -1.12 -4.31
C ASN A 342 21.65 -2.22 -4.06
N PRO A 343 22.45 -2.60 -5.07
CA PRO A 343 23.49 -3.60 -4.89
C PRO A 343 24.40 -3.17 -3.75
N GLU A 344 24.71 -4.09 -2.85
CA GLU A 344 25.67 -3.87 -1.80
C GLU A 344 27.06 -4.27 -2.27
N LEU A 345 27.99 -3.31 -2.21
CA LEU A 345 29.38 -3.47 -2.60
C LEU A 345 30.28 -3.15 -1.40
N LEU A 346 31.55 -3.54 -1.48
CA LEU A 346 32.54 -3.16 -0.49
C LEU A 346 33.04 -1.74 -0.80
N MET A 347 32.56 -0.77 -0.04
CA MET A 347 33.10 0.58 -0.03
C MET A 347 34.38 0.63 0.80
N TYR A 348 35.37 1.38 0.34
CA TYR A 348 36.67 1.48 1.00
C TYR A 348 37.23 2.91 0.97
N ASN A 349 37.97 3.27 2.01
CA ASN A 349 38.75 4.49 2.11
C ASN A 349 40.07 4.31 1.34
N VAL A 350 40.20 5.03 0.22
CA VAL A 350 41.32 4.90 -0.72
C VAL A 350 42.66 5.24 -0.05
N ASP A 351 42.66 6.25 0.82
CA ASP A 351 43.89 6.74 1.44
C ASP A 351 44.38 5.81 2.56
N LEU A 352 43.46 5.26 3.37
CA LEU A 352 43.80 4.28 4.39
C LEU A 352 44.34 2.97 3.78
N LEU A 353 43.72 2.49 2.70
CA LEU A 353 44.23 1.31 1.98
C LEU A 353 45.61 1.57 1.38
N ARG A 354 45.82 2.74 0.75
CA ARG A 354 47.12 3.13 0.19
C ARG A 354 48.20 3.22 1.28
N ALA A 355 47.89 3.85 2.42
CA ALA A 355 48.82 4.00 3.53
C ALA A 355 49.23 2.65 4.14
N ALA A 356 48.32 1.67 4.18
CA ALA A 356 48.59 0.32 4.66
C ALA A 356 49.22 -0.61 3.60
N GLY A 357 49.42 -0.15 2.37
CA GLY A 357 49.90 -0.99 1.26
C GLY A 357 48.92 -2.14 0.94
N VAL A 358 47.62 -1.88 1.09
CA VAL A 358 46.52 -2.83 0.86
C VAL A 358 45.83 -2.47 -0.45
N THR A 359 45.71 -3.43 -1.36
CA THR A 359 44.80 -3.32 -2.50
C THR A 359 43.38 -3.69 -2.09
N PRO A 360 42.33 -3.08 -2.68
CA PRO A 360 40.95 -3.44 -2.37
C PRO A 360 40.72 -4.96 -2.51
N PRO A 361 40.24 -5.66 -1.47
CA PRO A 361 40.18 -7.11 -1.48
C PRO A 361 39.12 -7.61 -2.46
N ARG A 362 39.44 -8.67 -3.20
CA ARG A 362 38.56 -9.36 -4.14
C ARG A 362 38.21 -10.77 -3.69
N THR A 363 38.97 -11.34 -2.76
CA THR A 363 38.66 -12.63 -2.13
C THR A 363 38.58 -12.54 -0.62
N GLN A 364 37.89 -13.48 0.02
CA GLN A 364 37.79 -13.54 1.48
C GLN A 364 39.15 -13.71 2.16
N ARG A 365 40.13 -14.36 1.50
CA ARG A 365 41.51 -14.43 1.98
C ARG A 365 42.19 -13.07 1.97
N GLU A 366 42.01 -12.29 0.91
CA GLU A 366 42.53 -10.92 0.81
C GLU A 366 41.82 -10.00 1.82
N LEU A 367 40.53 -10.20 2.04
CA LEU A 367 39.77 -9.47 3.08
C LEU A 367 40.34 -9.74 4.47
N LEU A 368 40.66 -11.00 4.79
CA LEU A 368 41.31 -11.35 6.07
C LEU A 368 42.74 -10.78 6.18
N ASP A 369 43.48 -10.65 5.08
CA ASP A 369 44.77 -9.94 5.08
C ASP A 369 44.60 -8.44 5.33
N ALA A 370 43.60 -7.82 4.70
CA ALA A 370 43.24 -6.43 4.95
C ALA A 370 42.85 -6.20 6.43
N PHE A 371 42.12 -7.14 7.04
CA PHE A 371 41.82 -7.11 8.48
C PHE A 371 43.08 -7.00 9.36
N ARG A 372 44.15 -7.71 8.99
CA ARG A 372 45.42 -7.66 9.73
C ARG A 372 46.18 -6.36 9.52
N ARG A 373 46.22 -5.87 8.28
CA ARG A 373 47.05 -4.71 7.89
C ARG A 373 46.43 -3.36 8.26
N LEU A 374 45.11 -3.27 8.32
CA LEU A 374 44.39 -2.02 8.61
C LEU A 374 44.06 -1.86 10.09
N ARG A 375 44.23 -2.91 10.90
CA ARG A 375 44.08 -2.80 12.36
C ARG A 375 45.27 -2.03 12.92
N ARG A 376 45.00 -0.89 13.56
CA ARG A 376 46.05 -0.05 14.18
C ARG A 376 45.62 0.47 15.53
N ASP A 377 46.54 0.38 16.48
CA ASP A 377 46.57 1.13 17.74
C ASP A 377 47.42 2.38 17.47
N ALA A 378 46.76 3.53 17.40
CA ALA A 378 47.38 4.79 16.96
C ALA A 378 47.98 5.57 18.12
N ASP A 379 47.41 5.46 19.33
CA ASP A 379 47.86 6.16 20.53
C ASP A 379 48.79 5.32 21.44
N GLY A 380 48.90 4.01 21.18
CA GLY A 380 49.76 3.08 21.89
C GLY A 380 49.20 2.61 23.24
N ASP A 381 47.88 2.78 23.49
CA ASP A 381 47.24 2.40 24.76
C ASP A 381 46.98 0.87 24.88
N GLY A 382 47.29 0.10 23.84
CA GLY A 382 47.06 -1.33 23.76
C GLY A 382 45.71 -1.71 23.14
N ARG A 383 44.90 -0.74 22.72
CA ARG A 383 43.59 -0.91 22.06
C ARG A 383 43.68 -0.39 20.63
N ALA A 384 42.93 -1.02 19.72
CA ALA A 384 42.92 -0.57 18.34
C ALA A 384 41.90 0.56 18.15
N ASP A 385 42.38 1.68 17.62
CA ASP A 385 41.59 2.84 17.22
C ASP A 385 41.02 2.70 15.81
N HIS A 386 41.77 2.01 14.93
CA HIS A 386 41.41 1.84 13.54
C HIS A 386 41.24 0.36 13.20
N TRP A 387 40.22 0.08 12.41
CA TRP A 387 39.83 -1.26 12.02
C TRP A 387 39.61 -1.35 10.51
N ALA A 388 39.74 -2.55 9.96
CA ALA A 388 39.48 -2.75 8.54
C ALA A 388 38.00 -2.62 8.19
N MET A 389 37.12 -3.18 9.02
CA MET A 389 35.67 -3.23 8.79
C MET A 389 34.96 -3.38 10.14
N TRP A 390 33.70 -2.92 10.19
CA TRP A 390 32.78 -3.21 11.29
C TRP A 390 31.73 -4.23 10.82
N ALA A 391 31.47 -5.25 11.66
CA ALA A 391 30.41 -6.22 11.45
C ALA A 391 29.48 -6.20 12.68
N ALA A 392 28.18 -6.29 12.46
CA ALA A 392 27.18 -6.02 13.48
C ALA A 392 27.17 -7.11 14.56
N LEU A 393 27.28 -6.70 15.83
CA LEU A 393 27.24 -7.63 16.97
C LEU A 393 25.82 -8.05 17.36
N LYS A 394 24.81 -7.35 16.83
CA LYS A 394 23.40 -7.62 17.10
C LYS A 394 22.94 -8.85 16.31
N THR A 395 21.99 -9.56 16.90
CA THR A 395 21.33 -10.73 16.29
C THR A 395 20.07 -10.37 15.51
N THR A 396 19.76 -9.09 15.33
CA THR A 396 18.61 -8.66 14.54
C THR A 396 18.79 -9.11 13.08
N TRP A 397 17.82 -9.86 12.54
CA TRP A 397 17.90 -10.54 11.24
C TRP A 397 18.48 -9.71 10.09
N TYR A 398 18.06 -8.46 9.93
CA TYR A 398 18.48 -7.59 8.82
C TYR A 398 19.93 -7.10 8.92
N GLU A 399 20.58 -7.22 10.09
CA GLU A 399 21.99 -6.86 10.25
C GLU A 399 22.90 -7.75 9.38
N ARG A 400 22.43 -8.97 9.06
CA ARG A 400 23.13 -9.92 8.18
C ARG A 400 23.24 -9.44 6.73
N PHE A 401 22.48 -8.43 6.35
CA PHE A 401 22.53 -7.82 5.03
C PHE A 401 23.83 -7.07 4.77
N TYR A 402 24.54 -6.64 5.82
CA TYR A 402 25.76 -5.85 5.71
C TYR A 402 27.04 -6.63 6.10
N ASP A 403 26.93 -7.93 6.38
CA ASP A 403 28.06 -8.79 6.71
C ASP A 403 28.01 -10.16 5.99
N PHE A 404 27.31 -11.13 6.57
CA PHE A 404 27.29 -12.52 6.14
C PHE A 404 26.64 -12.70 4.77
N TYR A 405 25.47 -12.11 4.54
CA TYR A 405 24.65 -12.44 3.36
C TYR A 405 25.29 -11.97 2.04
N PRO A 406 25.88 -10.76 1.94
CA PRO A 406 26.64 -10.37 0.75
C PRO A 406 27.87 -11.25 0.50
N LEU A 407 28.62 -11.62 1.55
CA LEU A 407 29.76 -12.53 1.43
C LEU A 407 29.34 -13.92 0.93
N TYR A 408 28.18 -14.40 1.41
CA TYR A 408 27.58 -15.65 0.96
C TYR A 408 27.17 -15.58 -0.51
N LEU A 409 26.39 -14.57 -0.92
CA LEU A 409 25.91 -14.43 -2.30
C LEU A 409 27.04 -14.26 -3.32
N ALA A 410 28.09 -13.53 -2.94
CA ALA A 410 29.31 -13.39 -3.75
C ALA A 410 30.02 -14.74 -3.97
N SER A 411 29.83 -15.69 -3.05
CA SER A 411 30.51 -16.99 -3.04
C SER A 411 29.63 -18.15 -3.54
N SER A 412 28.31 -17.97 -3.61
CA SER A 412 27.33 -19.04 -3.85
C SER A 412 26.76 -19.09 -5.27
N ASN A 413 27.33 -18.31 -6.21
CA ASN A 413 26.73 -18.07 -7.52
C ASN A 413 25.33 -17.44 -7.43
N GLY A 414 25.13 -16.57 -6.44
CA GLY A 414 23.85 -15.92 -6.19
C GLY A 414 22.74 -16.90 -5.77
N ARG A 415 23.10 -18.05 -5.19
CA ARG A 415 22.14 -18.96 -4.57
C ARG A 415 21.65 -18.32 -3.27
N THR A 416 20.34 -18.13 -3.15
CA THR A 416 19.67 -17.61 -1.95
C THR A 416 19.54 -18.71 -0.88
N LEU A 417 18.84 -18.44 0.22
CA LEU A 417 18.83 -19.33 1.39
C LEU A 417 17.91 -20.52 1.19
N VAL A 418 16.76 -20.30 0.57
CA VAL A 418 15.72 -21.30 0.39
C VAL A 418 15.17 -21.28 -1.03
N SER A 419 14.53 -22.38 -1.41
CA SER A 419 13.70 -22.42 -2.62
C SER A 419 12.57 -23.39 -2.37
N HIS A 420 11.34 -22.88 -2.38
CA HIS A 420 10.16 -23.62 -1.95
C HIS A 420 10.39 -24.23 -0.56
N ASP A 421 10.42 -25.56 -0.46
CA ASP A 421 10.53 -26.26 0.81
C ASP A 421 11.95 -26.83 1.02
N SER A 422 12.92 -26.36 0.23
CA SER A 422 14.32 -26.78 0.27
C SER A 422 15.22 -25.71 0.87
N VAL A 423 16.12 -26.14 1.75
CA VAL A 423 17.21 -25.30 2.29
C VAL A 423 18.44 -25.41 1.41
N LEU A 424 18.99 -24.28 1.00
CA LEU A 424 20.04 -24.19 -0.03
C LEU A 424 21.40 -23.72 0.51
N PHE A 425 21.43 -23.13 1.71
CA PHE A 425 22.63 -22.50 2.27
C PHE A 425 23.53 -23.42 3.11
N GLU A 426 23.15 -24.67 3.36
CA GLU A 426 24.04 -25.66 4.01
C GLU A 426 25.14 -26.11 3.04
N ASN A 427 26.13 -25.26 2.82
CA ASN A 427 27.18 -25.46 1.82
C ASN A 427 28.49 -24.74 2.19
N ASP A 428 29.53 -24.97 1.38
CA ASP A 428 30.86 -24.40 1.63
C ASP A 428 30.92 -22.87 1.46
N ALA A 429 30.05 -22.27 0.64
CA ALA A 429 30.00 -20.82 0.48
C ALA A 429 29.51 -20.13 1.77
N ALA A 430 28.48 -20.67 2.43
CA ALA A 430 28.01 -20.16 3.72
C ALA A 430 29.07 -20.38 4.82
N THR A 431 29.72 -21.54 4.79
CA THR A 431 30.83 -21.84 5.72
C THR A 431 31.98 -20.84 5.53
N ALA A 432 32.38 -20.53 4.30
CA ALA A 432 33.47 -19.58 4.02
C ALA A 432 33.12 -18.14 4.43
N ALA A 433 31.91 -17.68 4.10
CA ALA A 433 31.41 -16.36 4.48
C ALA A 433 31.40 -16.16 6.02
N LEU A 434 31.00 -17.18 6.76
CA LEU A 434 31.00 -17.10 8.22
C LEU A 434 32.41 -17.28 8.82
N ASP A 435 33.28 -18.07 8.18
CA ASP A 435 34.66 -18.33 8.65
C ASP A 435 35.56 -17.09 8.54
N VAL A 436 35.43 -16.28 7.49
CA VAL A 436 36.21 -15.02 7.41
C VAL A 436 35.87 -14.06 8.55
N LEU A 437 34.59 -13.96 8.93
CA LEU A 437 34.12 -13.16 10.06
C LEU A 437 34.59 -13.75 11.39
N ARG A 438 34.50 -15.08 11.55
CA ARG A 438 35.03 -15.81 12.72
C ARG A 438 36.51 -15.55 12.93
N ARG A 439 37.33 -15.61 11.87
CA ARG A 439 38.78 -15.34 11.96
C ARG A 439 39.05 -13.88 12.29
N GLY A 440 38.25 -12.96 11.75
CA GLY A 440 38.30 -11.54 12.11
C GLY A 440 38.08 -11.31 13.61
N PHE A 441 36.97 -11.83 14.16
CA PHE A 441 36.68 -11.68 15.59
C PHE A 441 37.68 -12.42 16.48
N ALA A 442 37.99 -13.69 16.19
CA ALA A 442 38.87 -14.47 17.05
C ALA A 442 40.32 -13.98 17.05
N GLY A 443 40.78 -13.37 15.96
CA GLY A 443 42.07 -12.70 15.90
C GLY A 443 42.08 -11.30 16.52
N GLY A 444 40.94 -10.81 17.04
CA GLY A 444 40.81 -9.43 17.53
C GLY A 444 41.03 -8.39 16.42
N LEU A 445 40.70 -8.74 15.17
CA LEU A 445 40.85 -7.91 13.95
C LEU A 445 39.57 -7.22 13.50
N LEU A 446 38.43 -7.63 14.07
CA LEU A 446 37.16 -6.91 14.00
C LEU A 446 36.81 -6.38 15.40
N PRO A 447 36.23 -5.17 15.49
CA PRO A 447 35.85 -4.59 16.76
C PRO A 447 34.74 -5.40 17.42
N ARG A 448 34.82 -5.59 18.74
CA ARG A 448 33.76 -6.15 19.59
C ARG A 448 32.99 -5.08 20.38
N ALA A 449 33.07 -3.84 19.93
CA ALA A 449 32.32 -2.72 20.47
C ALA A 449 31.37 -2.16 19.42
N ASN A 450 30.27 -1.58 19.88
CA ASN A 450 29.44 -0.73 19.04
C ASN A 450 30.02 0.68 19.03
N PHE A 451 30.08 1.30 17.86
CA PHE A 451 30.40 2.71 17.73
C PHE A 451 29.14 3.50 18.15
N SER A 452 29.19 4.10 19.35
CA SER A 452 27.99 4.56 20.08
C SER A 452 27.65 6.03 19.83
N ASP A 453 28.51 6.75 19.09
CA ASP A 453 28.50 8.21 19.06
C ASP A 453 27.58 8.81 17.97
N GLY A 454 26.68 8.01 17.41
CA GLY A 454 25.68 8.44 16.41
C GLY A 454 26.25 8.83 15.04
N ARG A 455 27.57 8.79 14.87
CA ARG A 455 28.27 8.98 13.60
C ARG A 455 28.71 7.63 13.04
N ASP A 456 28.53 7.43 11.73
CA ASP A 456 28.98 6.21 11.07
C ASP A 456 30.52 6.14 11.04
N PRO A 457 31.16 5.06 11.52
CA PRO A 457 32.62 4.97 11.71
C PRO A 457 33.42 4.95 10.40
N PHE A 458 32.75 4.84 9.23
CA PHE A 458 33.43 5.00 7.95
C PHE A 458 33.70 6.49 7.64
N THR A 459 32.88 7.39 8.16
CA THR A 459 32.88 8.83 7.80
C THR A 459 34.08 9.61 8.36
N ASP A 460 34.67 9.11 9.44
CA ASP A 460 35.86 9.63 10.10
C ASP A 460 37.09 8.71 9.97
N GLY A 461 36.94 7.55 9.33
CA GLY A 461 38.04 6.62 9.09
C GLY A 461 38.38 5.72 10.28
N THR A 462 37.53 5.64 11.30
CA THR A 462 37.63 4.59 12.33
C THR A 462 37.56 3.19 11.72
N VAL A 463 36.74 2.99 10.68
CA VAL A 463 36.80 1.82 9.82
C VAL A 463 37.17 2.17 8.38
N ALA A 464 38.05 1.37 7.78
CA ALA A 464 38.55 1.60 6.43
C ALA A 464 37.63 1.07 5.31
N MET A 465 36.75 0.10 5.62
CA MET A 465 35.86 -0.53 4.65
C MET A 465 34.49 -0.83 5.25
N LYS A 466 33.46 -0.87 4.41
CA LYS A 466 32.08 -1.21 4.77
C LYS A 466 31.35 -1.84 3.60
N ILE A 467 30.57 -2.90 3.84
CA ILE A 467 29.63 -3.40 2.84
C ILE A 467 28.37 -2.54 2.92
N ILE A 468 28.04 -1.84 1.84
CA ILE A 468 26.94 -0.87 1.82
C ILE A 468 26.44 -0.64 0.41
N GLY A 469 25.16 -0.28 0.28
CA GLY A 469 24.56 0.08 -0.99
C GLY A 469 24.67 1.57 -1.36
N PRO A 470 24.23 1.93 -2.57
CA PRO A 470 24.47 3.25 -3.17
C PRO A 470 23.71 4.42 -2.53
N TRP A 471 22.68 4.17 -1.71
CA TRP A 471 21.98 5.24 -0.99
C TRP A 471 22.92 6.01 -0.03
N PHE A 472 23.94 5.33 0.50
CA PHE A 472 24.89 5.91 1.43
C PHE A 472 25.82 6.93 0.76
N ILE A 473 25.99 6.90 -0.57
CA ILE A 473 26.82 7.87 -1.30
C ILE A 473 26.33 9.30 -1.03
N ARG A 474 25.02 9.53 -1.16
CA ARG A 474 24.43 10.85 -0.92
C ARG A 474 24.63 11.31 0.53
N GLU A 475 24.41 10.42 1.49
CA GLU A 475 24.60 10.70 2.91
C GLU A 475 26.07 11.01 3.21
N LEU A 476 26.98 10.16 2.73
CA LEU A 476 28.42 10.30 2.91
C LEU A 476 28.95 11.62 2.36
N GLU A 477 28.50 12.07 1.19
CA GLU A 477 28.87 13.39 0.65
C GLU A 477 28.46 14.56 1.55
N GLN A 478 27.45 14.38 2.41
CA GLN A 478 27.00 15.40 3.36
C GLN A 478 27.75 15.37 4.70
N ILE A 479 28.19 14.19 5.14
CA ILE A 479 28.70 13.99 6.50
C ILE A 479 30.17 13.58 6.58
N LYS A 480 30.82 13.25 5.45
CA LYS A 480 32.22 12.79 5.45
C LYS A 480 33.18 13.87 5.93
N SER A 481 34.25 13.42 6.59
CA SER A 481 35.37 14.29 6.93
C SER A 481 36.00 14.89 5.66
N PRO A 482 36.43 16.17 5.68
CA PRO A 482 37.14 16.78 4.56
C PRO A 482 38.35 15.92 4.14
N GLY A 483 38.48 15.66 2.84
CA GLY A 483 39.59 14.87 2.30
C GLY A 483 39.38 13.34 2.32
N LEU A 484 38.23 12.83 2.76
CA LEU A 484 37.90 11.42 2.59
C LEU A 484 37.69 11.08 1.10
N HIS A 485 38.62 10.31 0.53
CA HIS A 485 38.48 9.68 -0.78
C HIS A 485 38.02 8.23 -0.61
N TYR A 486 36.94 7.86 -1.29
CA TYR A 486 36.40 6.51 -1.26
C TYR A 486 36.08 6.01 -2.65
N ASP A 487 36.04 4.70 -2.79
CA ASP A 487 35.60 4.00 -3.99
C ASP A 487 34.98 2.65 -3.58
N VAL A 488 34.48 1.88 -4.54
CA VAL A 488 33.75 0.62 -4.28
C VAL A 488 34.27 -0.51 -5.15
N VAL A 489 34.34 -1.70 -4.57
CA VAL A 489 34.65 -2.96 -5.26
C VAL A 489 33.60 -4.01 -4.96
N PRO A 490 33.47 -5.07 -5.78
CA PRO A 490 32.57 -6.17 -5.51
C PRO A 490 32.86 -6.80 -4.15
N VAL A 491 31.81 -7.25 -3.45
CA VAL A 491 31.99 -7.96 -2.18
C VAL A 491 32.95 -9.14 -2.37
N PRO A 492 33.95 -9.33 -1.49
CA PRO A 492 34.92 -10.40 -1.64
C PRO A 492 34.26 -11.78 -1.61
N ALA A 493 34.49 -12.57 -2.66
CA ALA A 493 34.00 -13.94 -2.76
C ALA A 493 34.98 -14.94 -2.13
N ALA A 494 34.53 -16.17 -1.87
CA ALA A 494 35.42 -17.28 -1.56
C ALA A 494 36.50 -17.43 -2.65
N ASP A 495 37.68 -17.91 -2.26
CA ASP A 495 38.80 -18.07 -3.18
C ASP A 495 38.42 -19.00 -4.36
N GLY A 496 38.83 -18.61 -5.57
CA GLY A 496 38.58 -19.39 -6.79
C GLY A 496 37.20 -19.16 -7.45
N VAL A 497 36.30 -18.38 -6.83
CA VAL A 497 35.01 -18.05 -7.47
C VAL A 497 35.21 -17.08 -8.65
N PRO A 498 34.82 -17.45 -9.88
CA PRO A 498 34.97 -16.59 -11.05
C PRO A 498 34.10 -15.33 -10.97
N ASP A 499 34.54 -14.23 -11.59
CA ASP A 499 33.85 -12.92 -11.51
C ASP A 499 32.41 -12.97 -12.02
N GLU A 500 32.11 -13.78 -13.04
CA GLU A 500 30.78 -13.96 -13.61
C GLU A 500 29.80 -14.65 -12.66
N GLN A 501 30.31 -15.39 -11.67
CA GLN A 501 29.53 -16.08 -10.64
C GLN A 501 29.37 -15.23 -9.36
N ARG A 502 29.91 -14.01 -9.33
CA ARG A 502 29.80 -13.14 -8.15
C ARG A 502 28.55 -12.28 -8.26
N TYR A 503 27.56 -12.59 -7.42
CA TYR A 503 26.33 -11.81 -7.28
C TYR A 503 26.45 -10.86 -6.08
N ALA A 504 25.89 -9.67 -6.22
CA ALA A 504 25.73 -8.76 -5.09
C ALA A 504 24.39 -9.03 -4.40
N PHE A 505 24.35 -8.90 -3.08
CA PHE A 505 23.08 -8.68 -2.40
C PHE A 505 22.49 -7.33 -2.86
N ALA A 506 21.18 -7.21 -2.94
CA ALA A 506 20.53 -5.92 -3.10
C ALA A 506 19.19 -5.90 -2.37
N ASP A 507 18.99 -4.91 -1.48
CA ASP A 507 17.66 -4.60 -0.94
C ASP A 507 16.78 -4.08 -2.09
N LEU A 508 15.92 -4.95 -2.61
CA LEU A 508 14.94 -4.58 -3.62
C LEU A 508 13.72 -3.98 -2.94
N ARG A 509 13.31 -2.80 -3.42
CA ARG A 509 11.99 -2.25 -3.11
C ARG A 509 11.15 -2.21 -4.37
N SER A 510 9.91 -2.63 -4.21
CA SER A 510 8.95 -2.76 -5.29
C SER A 510 7.69 -1.94 -5.01
N MET A 511 6.96 -1.62 -6.08
CA MET A 511 5.67 -0.94 -5.99
C MET A 511 4.55 -1.97 -5.96
N ALA A 512 3.70 -1.90 -4.95
CA ALA A 512 2.49 -2.71 -4.87
C ALA A 512 1.25 -1.84 -5.10
N ILE A 513 0.24 -2.47 -5.70
CA ILE A 513 -1.12 -1.95 -5.76
C ILE A 513 -1.95 -2.79 -4.78
N PHE A 514 -2.57 -2.16 -3.80
CA PHE A 514 -3.32 -2.89 -2.77
C PHE A 514 -4.68 -3.32 -3.28
N SER A 515 -5.17 -4.47 -2.83
CA SER A 515 -6.46 -5.02 -3.23
C SER A 515 -7.66 -4.17 -2.77
N THR A 516 -7.45 -3.22 -1.86
CA THR A 516 -8.45 -2.22 -1.46
C THR A 516 -8.65 -1.10 -2.49
N THR A 517 -7.78 -0.96 -3.50
CA THR A 517 -7.93 0.07 -4.53
C THR A 517 -9.21 -0.17 -5.33
N ARG A 518 -9.96 0.91 -5.59
CA ARG A 518 -11.14 0.87 -6.47
C ARG A 518 -10.78 1.03 -7.94
N HIS A 519 -9.54 1.44 -8.24
CA HIS A 519 -9.10 1.78 -9.59
C HIS A 519 -7.76 1.11 -9.94
N PRO A 520 -7.70 -0.24 -9.92
CA PRO A 520 -6.44 -0.98 -10.10
C PRO A 520 -5.77 -0.69 -11.45
N ASP A 521 -6.54 -0.41 -12.52
CA ASP A 521 -5.97 -0.07 -13.82
C ASP A 521 -5.42 1.36 -13.88
N ALA A 522 -6.06 2.31 -13.17
CA ALA A 522 -5.52 3.66 -13.01
C ALA A 522 -4.24 3.65 -12.15
N ALA A 523 -4.24 2.89 -11.06
CA ALA A 523 -3.06 2.64 -10.24
C ALA A 523 -1.94 1.97 -11.06
N ALA A 524 -2.26 1.01 -11.93
CA ALA A 524 -1.28 0.37 -12.82
C ALA A 524 -0.68 1.35 -13.83
N ARG A 525 -1.48 2.28 -14.40
CA ARG A 525 -0.97 3.39 -15.23
C ARG A 525 0.01 4.27 -14.46
N PHE A 526 -0.32 4.60 -13.21
CA PHE A 526 0.54 5.42 -12.35
C PHE A 526 1.83 4.69 -11.96
N VAL A 527 1.79 3.41 -11.60
CA VAL A 527 2.98 2.57 -11.35
C VAL A 527 3.88 2.48 -12.58
N ALA A 528 3.30 2.32 -13.78
CA ALA A 528 4.06 2.32 -15.04
C ALA A 528 4.76 3.68 -15.29
N TYR A 529 4.13 4.80 -14.90
CA TYR A 529 4.74 6.13 -14.96
C TYR A 529 5.88 6.32 -13.96
N LEU A 530 5.67 5.92 -12.69
CA LEU A 530 6.68 6.00 -11.63
C LEU A 530 7.94 5.17 -11.93
N THR A 531 7.84 4.23 -12.87
CA THR A 531 8.95 3.36 -13.31
C THR A 531 9.35 3.60 -14.77
N SER A 532 8.96 4.75 -15.32
CA SER A 532 9.38 5.24 -16.64
C SER A 532 10.86 5.62 -16.63
N PRO A 533 11.52 5.68 -17.81
CA PRO A 533 12.92 6.14 -17.90
C PRO A 533 13.15 7.53 -17.30
N ALA A 534 12.20 8.46 -17.44
CA ALA A 534 12.33 9.80 -16.87
C ALA A 534 12.23 9.79 -15.33
N ALA A 535 11.34 8.96 -14.77
CA ALA A 535 11.25 8.79 -13.32
C ALA A 535 12.49 8.10 -12.74
N ASP A 536 13.03 7.10 -13.46
CA ASP A 536 14.28 6.44 -13.09
C ASP A 536 15.50 7.38 -13.13
N GLU A 537 15.56 8.30 -14.09
CA GLU A 537 16.61 9.33 -14.16
C GLU A 537 16.56 10.23 -12.92
N LEU A 538 15.37 10.70 -12.53
CA LEU A 538 15.18 11.49 -11.32
C LEU A 538 15.53 10.71 -10.03
N LEU A 539 15.22 9.42 -9.96
CA LEU A 539 15.62 8.56 -8.84
C LEU A 539 17.15 8.56 -8.66
N ILE A 540 17.89 8.41 -9.76
CA ILE A 540 19.37 8.40 -9.74
C ILE A 540 19.90 9.77 -9.30
N GLU A 541 19.39 10.84 -9.89
CA GLU A 541 19.89 12.19 -9.63
C GLU A 541 19.60 12.69 -8.21
N GLU A 542 18.40 12.44 -7.69
CA GLU A 542 17.98 12.97 -6.40
C GLU A 542 18.38 12.06 -5.23
N ALA A 543 18.29 10.74 -5.40
CA ALA A 543 18.43 9.79 -4.29
C ALA A 543 19.72 8.96 -4.31
N SER A 544 20.54 9.04 -5.36
CA SER A 544 21.68 8.12 -5.58
C SER A 544 21.30 6.64 -5.50
N GLN A 545 20.05 6.30 -5.83
CA GLN A 545 19.52 4.94 -5.85
C GLN A 545 19.36 4.46 -7.29
N LEU A 546 19.44 3.14 -7.51
CA LEU A 546 19.43 2.60 -8.86
C LEU A 546 18.07 1.96 -9.18
N PRO A 547 17.49 2.25 -10.36
CA PRO A 547 16.30 1.55 -10.82
C PRO A 547 16.61 0.07 -11.10
N TYR A 548 15.67 -0.83 -10.77
CA TYR A 548 15.74 -2.23 -11.20
C TYR A 548 15.45 -2.32 -12.70
N ARG A 549 16.48 -2.00 -13.50
CA ARG A 549 16.39 -1.85 -14.94
C ARG A 549 17.46 -2.63 -15.68
N ARG A 550 17.05 -3.42 -16.67
CA ARG A 550 17.99 -4.10 -17.59
C ARG A 550 18.86 -3.06 -18.31
N SER A 551 20.14 -3.40 -18.53
CA SER A 551 21.09 -2.56 -19.26
C SER A 551 21.37 -1.17 -18.66
N LEU A 552 21.04 -0.93 -17.38
CA LEU A 552 21.18 0.38 -16.73
C LEU A 552 22.55 1.04 -16.96
N ALA A 553 23.64 0.32 -16.70
CA ALA A 553 25.00 0.86 -16.83
C ALA A 553 25.47 1.13 -18.28
N ARG A 554 24.73 0.66 -19.29
CA ARG A 554 25.10 0.77 -20.71
C ARG A 554 24.16 1.69 -21.49
N ASP A 555 23.03 2.05 -20.92
CA ASP A 555 22.03 2.88 -21.57
C ASP A 555 22.43 4.36 -21.45
N ALA A 556 22.66 5.00 -22.59
CA ALA A 556 23.12 6.38 -22.70
C ALA A 556 22.18 7.39 -22.03
N ARG A 557 20.91 7.03 -21.78
CA ARG A 557 19.97 7.88 -21.04
C ARG A 557 20.40 8.05 -19.58
N PHE A 558 20.95 7.01 -18.96
CA PHE A 558 21.27 7.01 -17.53
C PHE A 558 22.74 7.30 -17.25
N THR A 559 23.65 7.17 -18.22
CA THR A 559 25.09 7.41 -18.01
C THR A 559 25.38 8.80 -17.48
N ARG A 560 24.63 9.83 -17.92
CA ARG A 560 24.76 11.20 -17.40
C ARG A 560 24.34 11.29 -15.93
N ALA A 561 23.17 10.76 -15.58
CA ALA A 561 22.67 10.75 -14.20
C ALA A 561 23.59 9.96 -13.27
N LEU A 562 24.11 8.81 -13.73
CA LEU A 562 25.09 8.01 -12.99
C LEU A 562 26.41 8.77 -12.77
N ALA A 563 26.88 9.53 -13.76
CA ALA A 563 28.12 10.30 -13.67
C ALA A 563 28.05 11.46 -12.67
N ARG A 564 26.85 11.84 -12.21
CA ARG A 564 26.67 12.81 -11.11
C ARG A 564 27.25 12.31 -9.78
N TRP A 565 27.39 10.99 -9.65
CA TRP A 565 27.87 10.31 -8.45
C TRP A 565 29.07 9.43 -8.83
N PRO A 566 30.31 9.83 -8.52
CA PRO A 566 31.52 9.20 -9.08
C PRO A 566 31.62 7.68 -8.95
N THR A 567 31.05 7.08 -7.89
CA THR A 567 31.10 5.62 -7.62
C THR A 567 29.84 4.87 -8.07
N LEU A 568 28.76 5.57 -8.41
CA LEU A 568 27.46 4.96 -8.70
C LEU A 568 27.45 4.12 -9.98
N SER A 569 28.33 4.45 -10.94
CA SER A 569 28.54 3.67 -12.16
C SER A 569 29.02 2.25 -11.87
N THR A 570 29.79 2.05 -10.79
CA THR A 570 30.25 0.70 -10.40
C THR A 570 29.09 -0.12 -9.85
N TYR A 571 28.26 0.45 -8.98
CA TYR A 571 27.01 -0.19 -8.52
C TYR A 571 26.08 -0.55 -9.70
N ALA A 572 25.92 0.36 -10.66
CA ALA A 572 25.04 0.15 -11.82
C ALA A 572 25.41 -1.08 -12.66
N ARG A 573 26.71 -1.46 -12.70
CA ARG A 573 27.18 -2.67 -13.42
C ARG A 573 26.70 -3.97 -12.78
N TYR A 574 26.29 -3.93 -11.51
CA TYR A 574 25.82 -5.08 -10.75
C TYR A 574 24.31 -5.27 -10.79
N VAL A 575 23.51 -4.30 -11.27
CA VAL A 575 22.03 -4.40 -11.32
C VAL A 575 21.52 -5.67 -12.00
N GLY A 576 22.18 -6.13 -13.07
CA GLY A 576 21.81 -7.38 -13.75
C GLY A 576 22.26 -8.67 -13.04
N ARG A 577 23.03 -8.54 -11.95
CA ARG A 577 23.64 -9.62 -11.15
C ARG A 577 23.44 -9.37 -9.65
N THR A 578 22.26 -8.91 -9.28
CA THR A 578 21.84 -8.81 -7.88
C THR A 578 20.93 -9.97 -7.48
N ARG A 579 20.93 -10.31 -6.21
CA ARG A 579 19.90 -11.14 -5.55
C ARG A 579 19.40 -10.40 -4.32
N ASP A 580 18.08 -10.40 -4.14
CA ASP A 580 17.48 -10.05 -2.87
C ASP A 580 17.37 -11.28 -1.98
N ILE A 581 16.82 -11.10 -0.79
CA ILE A 581 16.31 -12.19 0.04
C ILE A 581 15.19 -12.96 -0.67
N ASP A 582 14.94 -14.18 -0.19
CA ASP A 582 13.85 -15.02 -0.68
C ASP A 582 12.49 -14.36 -0.43
N ILE A 583 11.60 -14.36 -1.43
CA ILE A 583 10.20 -13.94 -1.27
C ILE A 583 9.44 -15.08 -0.59
N ASP A 584 9.63 -15.19 0.72
CA ASP A 584 9.13 -16.28 1.54
C ASP A 584 8.51 -15.73 2.84
N PRO A 585 7.34 -16.23 3.28
CA PRO A 585 6.63 -15.68 4.45
C PRO A 585 7.43 -15.76 5.75
N ASP A 586 8.35 -16.72 5.86
CA ASP A 586 9.15 -16.95 7.07
C ASP A 586 10.61 -16.49 6.90
N VAL A 587 10.91 -15.66 5.89
CA VAL A 587 12.28 -15.24 5.60
C VAL A 587 12.93 -14.53 6.80
N VAL A 588 12.15 -13.84 7.63
CA VAL A 588 12.63 -13.18 8.85
C VAL A 588 13.15 -14.22 9.84
N GLU A 589 12.34 -15.23 10.13
CA GLU A 589 12.65 -16.33 11.05
C GLU A 589 13.85 -17.15 10.55
N ILE A 590 14.01 -17.30 9.24
CA ILE A 590 15.17 -17.95 8.61
C ILE A 590 16.45 -17.13 8.82
N PHE A 591 16.39 -15.80 8.67
CA PHE A 591 17.53 -14.92 8.95
C PHE A 591 17.82 -14.78 10.46
N ASP A 592 16.82 -14.91 11.34
CA ASP A 592 17.04 -15.01 12.78
C ASP A 592 17.87 -16.26 13.12
N ALA A 593 17.52 -17.43 12.57
CA ALA A 593 18.31 -18.65 12.75
C ALA A 593 19.76 -18.51 12.24
N LEU A 594 19.97 -17.80 11.13
CA LEU A 594 21.31 -17.47 10.64
C LEU A 594 22.04 -16.47 11.55
N SER A 595 21.33 -15.53 12.16
CA SER A 595 21.89 -14.55 13.08
C SER A 595 22.36 -15.20 14.38
N GLU A 596 21.62 -16.21 14.89
CA GLU A 596 22.05 -17.04 16.00
C GLU A 596 23.30 -17.87 15.65
N ALA A 597 23.32 -18.47 14.46
CA ALA A 597 24.52 -19.18 13.97
C ALA A 597 25.72 -18.24 13.79
N TYR A 598 25.48 -17.00 13.35
CA TYR A 598 26.50 -15.97 13.26
C TYR A 598 27.08 -15.61 14.63
N GLU A 599 26.22 -15.38 15.62
CA GLU A 599 26.62 -15.05 16.99
C GLU A 599 27.45 -16.19 17.62
N ALA A 600 26.93 -17.41 17.60
CA ALA A 600 27.59 -18.57 18.18
C ALA A 600 28.88 -18.95 17.42
N GLY A 601 28.82 -18.97 16.09
CA GLY A 601 29.90 -19.45 15.23
C GLY A 601 31.00 -18.43 14.98
N ALA A 602 30.66 -17.18 14.67
CA ALA A 602 31.61 -16.12 14.32
C ALA A 602 32.00 -15.22 15.50
N ILE A 603 31.03 -14.67 16.23
CA ILE A 603 31.33 -13.70 17.30
C ILE A 603 31.98 -14.41 18.49
N TYR A 604 31.30 -15.39 19.08
CA TYR A 604 31.79 -16.05 20.29
C TYR A 604 32.65 -17.28 20.00
N GLY A 605 32.43 -17.92 18.85
CA GLY A 605 33.18 -19.10 18.46
C GLY A 605 32.95 -20.29 19.39
N THR A 606 31.76 -20.41 19.98
CA THR A 606 31.36 -21.49 20.88
C THR A 606 31.16 -22.82 20.16
N MET A 607 31.10 -22.80 18.83
CA MET A 607 31.06 -23.99 17.98
C MET A 607 31.78 -23.77 16.64
N PRO A 608 32.19 -24.85 15.94
CA PRO A 608 32.75 -24.73 14.59
C PRO A 608 31.75 -24.10 13.60
N VAL A 609 32.25 -23.25 12.71
CA VAL A 609 31.43 -22.52 11.72
C VAL A 609 30.56 -23.46 10.86
N ARG A 610 31.11 -24.59 10.40
CA ARG A 610 30.36 -25.59 9.63
C ARG A 610 29.19 -26.17 10.44
N GLN A 611 29.39 -26.40 11.75
CA GLN A 611 28.35 -26.88 12.65
C GLN A 611 27.28 -25.80 12.86
N ALA A 612 27.66 -24.53 13.03
CA ALA A 612 26.72 -23.42 13.17
C ALA A 612 25.80 -23.29 11.94
N VAL A 613 26.38 -23.34 10.73
CA VAL A 613 25.62 -23.33 9.47
C VAL A 613 24.67 -24.53 9.38
N ALA A 614 25.13 -25.74 9.72
CA ALA A 614 24.29 -26.94 9.72
C ALA A 614 23.12 -26.84 10.72
N ASN A 615 23.36 -26.26 11.91
CA ASN A 615 22.32 -26.05 12.91
C ASN A 615 21.27 -25.04 12.43
N ALA A 616 21.68 -23.91 11.86
CA ALA A 616 20.75 -22.94 11.26
C ALA A 616 19.95 -23.57 10.10
N ALA A 617 20.57 -24.40 9.28
CA ALA A 617 19.89 -25.12 8.21
C ALA A 617 18.87 -26.14 8.76
N ALA A 618 19.20 -26.85 9.85
CA ALA A 618 18.28 -27.75 10.52
C ALA A 618 17.07 -27.00 11.11
N GLU A 619 17.29 -25.83 11.70
CA GLU A 619 16.22 -24.98 12.22
C GLU A 619 15.34 -24.41 11.10
N THR A 620 15.94 -23.92 10.01
CA THR A 620 15.23 -23.51 8.80
C THR A 620 14.32 -24.62 8.29
N ARG A 621 14.79 -25.88 8.26
CA ARG A 621 13.95 -27.05 7.89
C ARG A 621 12.79 -27.25 8.87
N ARG A 622 12.93 -26.94 10.16
CA ARG A 622 11.82 -27.01 11.13
C ARG A 622 10.79 -25.90 10.86
N ILE A 623 11.24 -24.66 10.68
CA ILE A 623 10.41 -23.50 10.34
C ILE A 623 9.56 -23.82 9.09
N ILE A 624 10.20 -24.25 8.00
CA ILE A 624 9.52 -24.59 6.75
C ILE A 624 8.48 -25.70 6.93
N ARG A 625 8.78 -26.73 7.74
CA ARG A 625 7.85 -27.85 7.98
C ARG A 625 6.62 -27.49 8.81
N ALA A 626 6.64 -26.36 9.53
CA ALA A 626 5.56 -25.94 10.41
C ALA A 626 4.47 -25.09 9.71
N ARG A 627 4.61 -24.82 8.40
CA ARG A 627 3.77 -23.91 7.61
C ARG A 627 2.34 -24.34 7.39
#